data_AF-A0A957N8L2-F1
#
_entry.id   AF-A0A957N8L2-F1
#
_cell.length_a   1.000
_cell.length_b   1.000
_cell.length_c   1.000
_cell.angle_alpha   90.00
_cell.angle_beta   90.00
_cell.angle_gamma   90.00
#
_symmetry.space_group_name_H-M   'P 1'
#
loop_
_entity.id
_entity.type
_entity.pdbx_description
1 polymer ?
#
loop_
_entity_poly.entity_id
_entity_poly.type
_entity_poly.pdbx_seq_one_letter_code
_entity_poly.pdbx_strand_id
1 'polypeptide(L)' 'QAITHESNLLEQEINNLKTELELRRELANNSPMAIIQRHSTRSAGSRGIYQGDTDRNRLDTIQSPP' A
#
# COMPACT_ATOMS: atom_id res chain seq x y z
N GLN A 1 -6.56 33.41 -35.48
CA GLN A 1 -6.43 31.94 -35.60
C GLN A 1 -5.32 31.38 -34.70
N ALA A 2 -4.14 32.00 -34.61
CA ALA A 2 -3.07 31.58 -33.68
C ALA A 2 -3.48 31.59 -32.20
N ILE A 3 -4.16 32.65 -31.73
CA ILE A 3 -4.62 32.79 -30.34
C ILE A 3 -5.51 31.62 -29.92
N THR A 4 -6.47 31.21 -30.77
CA THR A 4 -7.36 30.08 -30.47
C THR A 4 -6.60 28.75 -30.36
N HIS A 5 -5.56 28.56 -31.17
CA HIS A 5 -4.73 27.37 -31.11
C HIS A 5 -3.93 27.31 -29.80
N GLU A 6 -3.31 28.43 -29.41
CA GLU A 6 -2.60 28.55 -28.13
C GLU A 6 -3.54 28.35 -26.93
N SER A 7 -4.74 28.94 -26.97
CA SER A 7 -5.74 28.72 -25.91
C SER A 7 -6.14 27.25 -25.77
N ASN A 8 -6.36 26.53 -26.88
CA ASN A 8 -6.69 25.11 -26.84
C ASN A 8 -5.55 24.25 -26.28
N LEU A 9 -4.29 24.59 -26.60
CA LEU A 9 -3.12 23.90 -26.04
C LEU A 9 -3.01 24.13 -24.53
N LEU A 10 -3.20 25.37 -24.07
CA LEU A 10 -3.18 25.70 -22.65
C LEU A 10 -4.30 24.97 -21.89
N GLU A 11 -5.50 24.89 -22.46
CA GLU A 11 -6.60 24.12 -21.84
C GLU A 11 -6.24 22.62 -21.71
N GLN A 12 -5.63 22.03 -22.73
CA GLN A 12 -5.15 20.65 -22.66
C GLN A 12 -4.08 20.47 -21.59
N GLU A 13 -3.12 21.39 -21.50
CA GLU A 13 -2.05 21.32 -20.50
C GLU A 13 -2.60 21.49 -19.06
N ILE A 14 -3.56 22.39 -18.86
CA ILE A 14 -4.26 22.52 -17.57
C ILE A 14 -4.97 21.22 -17.18
N ASN A 15 -5.64 20.57 -18.14
CA ASN A 15 -6.31 19.31 -17.88
C ASN A 15 -5.31 18.19 -17.54
N ASN A 16 -4.21 18.10 -18.28
CA ASN A 16 -3.14 17.14 -18.01
C ASN A 16 -2.56 17.33 -16.60
N LEU A 17 -2.26 18.57 -16.21
CA LEU A 17 -1.70 18.89 -14.89
C LEU A 17 -2.68 18.57 -13.76
N LYS A 18 -3.99 18.77 -13.95
CA LYS A 18 -5.01 18.37 -12.99
C LYS A 18 -5.03 16.85 -12.81
N THR A 19 -5.07 16.09 -13.91
CA THR A 19 -5.05 14.63 -13.87
C THR A 19 -3.78 14.10 -13.20
N GLU A 20 -2.61 14.69 -13.50
CA GLU A 20 -1.37 14.29 -12.85
C GLU A 20 -1.38 14.58 -11.34
N LEU A 21 -1.93 15.72 -10.92
CA LEU A 21 -2.05 16.06 -9.50
C LEU A 21 -2.95 15.08 -8.76
N GLU A 22 -4.09 14.72 -9.35
CA GLU A 22 -5.01 13.73 -8.79
C GLU A 22 -4.33 12.36 -8.64
N LEU A 23 -3.65 11.90 -9.69
CA LEU A 23 -2.90 10.64 -9.65
C LEU A 23 -1.81 10.67 -8.56
N ARG A 24 -1.06 11.77 -8.42
CA ARG A 24 -0.06 11.91 -7.36
C ARG A 24 -0.68 11.85 -5.97
N ARG A 25 -1.87 12.43 -5.77
CA ARG A 25 -2.61 12.35 -4.49
C ARG A 25 -3.05 10.93 -4.17
N GLU A 26 -3.58 10.20 -5.16
CA GLU A 26 -3.97 8.80 -5.00
C GLU A 26 -2.76 7.92 -4.65
N LEU A 27 -1.64 8.10 -5.36
CA LEU A 27 -0.43 7.32 -5.15
C LEU A 27 0.31 7.68 -3.85
N ALA A 28 0.20 8.93 -3.36
CA ALA A 28 0.84 9.36 -2.11
C ALA A 28 0.33 8.55 -0.89
N ASN A 29 -0.93 8.10 -0.90
CA ASN A 29 -1.48 7.19 0.11
C ASN A 29 -0.79 5.81 0.14
N ASN A 30 -0.07 5.46 -0.93
CA ASN A 30 0.77 4.27 -1.04
C ASN A 30 2.28 4.59 -1.07
N SER A 31 2.68 5.77 -0.58
CA SER A 31 4.10 6.11 -0.46
C SER A 31 4.88 5.05 0.36
N PRO A 32 6.19 4.86 0.10
CA PRO A 32 7.01 3.93 0.87
C PRO A 32 6.92 4.13 2.39
N MET A 33 6.82 5.40 2.84
CA MET A 33 6.60 5.71 4.26
C MET A 33 5.25 5.20 4.78
N ALA A 34 4.16 5.37 4.02
CA ALA A 34 2.85 4.83 4.39
C ALA A 34 2.83 3.29 4.45
N ILE A 35 3.63 2.62 3.60
CA ILE A 35 3.80 1.16 3.64
C ILE A 35 4.57 0.75 4.91
N ILE A 36 5.68 1.40 5.21
CA ILE A 36 6.50 1.14 6.41
C ILE A 36 5.66 1.35 7.68
N GLN A 37 4.90 2.45 7.76
CA GLN A 37 4.01 2.71 8.89
C GLN A 37 2.95 1.61 9.05
N ARG A 38 2.30 1.19 7.96
CA ARG A 38 1.34 0.06 7.99
C ARG A 38 1.98 -1.23 8.49
N HIS A 39 3.19 -1.55 8.02
CA HIS A 39 3.94 -2.72 8.48
C HIS A 39 4.24 -2.63 9.98
N SER A 40 4.72 -1.48 10.46
CA SER A 40 4.98 -1.24 11.88
C SER A 40 3.72 -1.43 12.73
N THR A 41 2.58 -0.87 12.30
CA THR A 41 1.30 -1.02 13.00
C THR A 41 0.84 -2.47 13.06
N ARG A 42 0.92 -3.21 11.94
CA ARG A 42 0.58 -4.63 11.88
C ARG A 42 1.48 -5.47 12.78
N SER A 43 2.79 -5.25 12.70
CA SER A 43 3.79 -5.94 13.53
C SER A 43 3.54 -5.69 15.02
N ALA A 44 3.29 -4.45 15.43
CA ALA A 44 2.95 -4.10 16.81
C ALA A 44 1.66 -4.78 17.27
N GLY A 45 0.61 -4.77 16.43
CA GLY A 45 -0.66 -5.44 16.73
C GLY A 45 -0.55 -6.96 16.81
N SER A 46 0.38 -7.57 16.07
CA SER A 46 0.59 -9.03 16.09
C SER A 46 1.55 -9.52 17.19
N ARG A 47 2.14 -8.64 18.01
CA ARG A 47 3.14 -9.04 19.04
C ARG A 47 2.61 -10.03 20.08
N GLY A 48 1.31 -10.02 20.36
CA GLY A 48 0.66 -10.96 21.28
C GLY A 48 0.12 -12.22 20.59
N ILE A 49 0.19 -12.30 19.27
CA ILE A 49 -0.28 -13.47 18.51
C ILE A 49 0.87 -14.48 18.50
N TYR A 50 0.64 -15.61 19.17
CA TYR A 50 1.59 -16.72 19.22
C TYR A 50 1.88 -17.24 17.81
N GLN A 51 3.14 -17.15 17.38
CA GLN A 51 3.64 -17.62 16.06
C GLN A 51 4.14 -19.08 16.12
N GLY A 52 3.65 -19.88 17.07
CA GLY A 52 3.98 -21.30 17.12
C GLY A 52 3.21 -22.10 16.07
N ASP A 53 3.60 -23.37 15.92
CA ASP A 53 3.01 -24.28 14.95
C ASP A 53 1.48 -24.31 15.05
N THR A 54 0.80 -24.26 13.90
CA THR A 54 -0.67 -24.33 13.81
C THR A 54 -1.21 -25.63 14.39
N ASP A 55 -0.39 -26.68 14.42
CA ASP A 55 -0.73 -27.96 15.01
C ASP A 55 -0.45 -27.96 16.52
N ARG A 56 -1.53 -27.92 17.30
CA ARG A 56 -1.45 -28.22 18.74
C ARG A 56 -0.89 -29.63 18.93
N ASN A 57 -0.08 -29.84 19.97
CA ASN A 57 0.38 -31.16 20.42
C ASN A 57 1.38 -31.88 19.48
N ARG A 58 2.19 -31.14 18.71
CA ARG A 58 3.28 -31.73 17.91
C ARG A 58 4.26 -32.56 18.73
N LEU A 59 4.61 -32.09 19.94
CA LEU A 59 5.49 -32.83 20.84
C LEU A 59 4.83 -34.15 21.27
N ASP A 60 3.54 -34.12 21.60
CA ASP A 60 2.79 -35.31 22.00
C ASP A 60 2.65 -36.31 20.85
N THR A 61 2.56 -35.83 19.60
CA THR A 61 2.52 -36.69 18.41
C THR A 61 3.87 -37.38 18.16
N ILE A 62 4.98 -36.66 18.36
CA ILE A 62 6.34 -37.21 18.26
C ILE A 62 6.62 -38.20 19.41
N GLN A 63 6.04 -37.96 20.58
CA GLN A 63 6.22 -38.79 21.77
C GLN A 63 5.21 -39.93 21.88
N SER A 64 4.22 -40.01 20.99
CA SER A 64 3.27 -41.12 20.96
C SER A 64 3.99 -42.39 20.48
N PRO A 65 3.90 -43.52 21.20
CA PRO A 65 4.45 -44.79 20.73
C PRO A 65 3.75 -45.24 19.43
N PRO A 66 4.38 -46.07 18.60
CA PRO A 66 3.79 -46.59 17.37
C PRO A 66 2.57 -47.50 17.62
#